data_AF-A2FUJ2-F1
#
_entry.id   AF-A2FUJ2-F1
#
_cell.length_a   1.000
_cell.length_b   1.000
_cell.length_c   1.000
_cell.angle_alpha   90.00
_cell.angle_beta   90.00
_cell.angle_gamma   90.00
#
_symmetry.space_group_name_H-M   'P 1'
#
loop_
_entity.id
_entity.type
_entity.pdbx_description
1 polymer ?
#
loop_
_entity_poly.entity_id
_entity_poly.type
_entity_poly.pdbx_seq_one_letter_code
_entity_poly.pdbx_strand_id
1 'polypeptide(L)'
;MFNKSSDIQTLLEELSAKEEARSIEVKQKYDILSQKLTEQNMEIPSLNSEITIGDELTLKCMTAKKKTTVIRTSGTIDDFIGNVKIGYGSECPHKSSIQVGYRDDSGRIVYLRTTQDLTYLYKWYFAQEPSSVPVVILSEEETELFKKFNFRRESLNKDGQSAIFRCEAGGPDKPLILIAIPNLNYNDGKKFLDGIFQKVSTIMFVDEAEDMITVDSQESWDYFMETGMAMTKTGNYPLLILQTA
;
A
#
# COMPACT_ATOMS: atom_id res chain seq x y z
N MET A 1 -43.04 -24.41 -41.46
CA MET A 1 -43.67 -23.61 -40.40
C MET A 1 -42.88 -23.81 -39.11
N PHE A 2 -42.48 -22.68 -38.50
CA PHE A 2 -41.93 -22.44 -37.15
C PHE A 2 -41.21 -23.59 -36.39
N ASN A 3 -39.87 -23.58 -36.41
CA ASN A 3 -39.04 -24.33 -35.45
C ASN A 3 -37.80 -23.56 -34.94
N LYS A 4 -37.61 -22.28 -35.33
CA LYS A 4 -36.48 -21.46 -34.85
C LYS A 4 -36.83 -20.56 -33.66
N SER A 5 -38.12 -20.33 -33.40
CA SER A 5 -38.57 -19.43 -32.34
C SER A 5 -38.64 -20.12 -30.98
N SER A 6 -38.96 -21.42 -30.93
CA SER A 6 -38.98 -22.21 -29.69
C SER A 6 -37.59 -22.37 -29.11
N ASP A 7 -36.61 -22.70 -29.96
CA ASP A 7 -35.25 -23.02 -29.52
C ASP A 7 -34.52 -21.79 -28.96
N ILE A 8 -34.80 -20.61 -29.53
CA ILE A 8 -34.29 -19.33 -29.02
C ILE A 8 -34.94 -19.00 -27.68
N GLN A 9 -36.22 -19.29 -27.51
CA GLN A 9 -36.96 -18.99 -26.29
C GLN A 9 -36.53 -19.90 -25.14
N THR A 10 -36.34 -21.20 -25.40
CA THR A 10 -35.76 -22.15 -24.44
C THR A 10 -34.33 -21.77 -24.06
N LEU A 11 -33.49 -21.36 -25.02
CA LEU A 11 -32.13 -20.90 -24.73
C LEU A 11 -32.11 -19.63 -23.86
N LEU A 12 -33.03 -18.69 -24.09
CA LEU A 12 -33.15 -17.48 -23.27
C LEU A 12 -33.63 -17.80 -21.84
N GLU A 13 -34.56 -18.75 -21.69
CA GLU A 13 -35.01 -19.23 -20.38
C GLU A 13 -33.87 -19.93 -19.62
N GLU A 14 -33.07 -20.77 -20.29
CA GLU A 14 -31.89 -21.43 -19.72
C GLU A 14 -30.82 -20.42 -19.28
N LEU A 15 -30.53 -19.42 -20.12
CA LEU A 15 -29.57 -18.36 -19.78
C LEU A 15 -30.05 -17.50 -18.62
N SER A 16 -31.35 -17.18 -18.57
CA SER A 16 -31.95 -16.42 -17.47
C SER A 16 -31.86 -17.20 -16.16
N ALA A 17 -32.21 -18.49 -16.16
CA ALA A 17 -32.11 -19.34 -14.98
C ALA A 17 -30.65 -19.49 -14.50
N LYS A 18 -29.69 -19.55 -15.44
CA LYS A 18 -28.27 -19.62 -15.11
C LYS A 18 -27.75 -18.32 -14.49
N GLU A 19 -28.17 -17.16 -15.00
CA GLU A 19 -27.78 -15.86 -14.44
C GLU A 19 -28.42 -15.63 -13.07
N GLU A 20 -29.66 -16.06 -12.87
CA GLU A 20 -30.35 -15.99 -11.58
C GLU A 20 -29.66 -16.89 -10.53
N ALA A 21 -29.28 -18.11 -10.90
CA ALA A 21 -28.48 -18.98 -10.05
C ALA A 21 -27.11 -18.35 -9.69
N ARG A 22 -26.44 -17.70 -10.65
CA ARG A 22 -25.17 -17.01 -10.41
C ARG A 22 -25.35 -15.82 -9.47
N SER A 23 -26.44 -15.06 -9.63
CA SER A 23 -26.76 -13.92 -8.77
C SER A 23 -26.97 -14.35 -7.33
N ILE A 24 -27.70 -15.46 -7.11
CA ILE A 24 -27.91 -16.05 -5.78
C ILE A 24 -26.57 -16.49 -5.17
N GLU A 25 -25.70 -17.16 -5.94
CA GLU A 25 -24.39 -17.60 -5.44
C GLU A 25 -23.49 -16.42 -5.06
N VAL A 26 -23.47 -15.35 -5.86
CA VAL A 26 -22.72 -14.13 -5.56
C VAL A 26 -23.25 -13.46 -4.30
N LYS A 27 -24.57 -13.37 -4.14
CA LYS A 27 -25.19 -12.79 -2.95
C LYS A 27 -24.90 -13.60 -1.69
N GLN A 28 -24.95 -14.92 -1.77
CA GLN A 28 -24.57 -15.79 -0.66
C GLN A 28 -23.10 -15.64 -0.28
N LYS A 29 -22.19 -15.52 -1.26
CA LYS A 29 -20.77 -15.26 -0.99
C LYS A 29 -20.57 -13.89 -0.34
N TYR A 30 -21.30 -12.87 -0.80
CA TYR A 30 -21.29 -11.54 -0.21
C TYR A 30 -21.76 -11.58 1.25
N ASP A 31 -22.91 -12.21 1.53
CA ASP A 31 -23.45 -12.29 2.90
C ASP A 31 -22.51 -13.05 3.85
N ILE A 32 -21.86 -14.12 3.39
CA ILE A 32 -20.85 -14.86 4.18
C ILE A 32 -19.61 -14.00 4.44
N LEU A 33 -19.15 -13.21 3.46
CA LEU A 33 -18.02 -12.30 3.62
C LEU A 33 -18.36 -11.14 4.55
N SER A 34 -19.55 -10.56 4.44
CA SER A 34 -20.04 -9.50 5.34
C SER A 34 -20.21 -10.00 6.77
N GLN A 35 -20.73 -11.21 6.98
CA GLN A 35 -20.80 -11.82 8.30
C GLN A 35 -19.41 -12.05 8.90
N LYS A 36 -18.44 -12.53 8.11
CA LYS A 36 -17.05 -12.65 8.57
C LYS A 36 -16.42 -11.31 8.93
N LEU A 37 -16.75 -10.25 8.20
CA LEU A 37 -16.32 -8.88 8.54
C LEU A 37 -16.93 -8.40 9.86
N THR A 38 -18.19 -8.75 10.12
CA THR A 38 -18.93 -8.34 11.32
C THR A 38 -18.49 -9.14 12.57
N GLU A 39 -18.10 -10.40 12.38
CA GLU A 39 -17.48 -11.23 13.43
C GLU A 39 -16.05 -10.78 13.76
N GLN A 40 -15.38 -10.12 12.80
CA GLN A 40 -14.14 -9.35 13.01
C GLN A 40 -14.45 -7.90 13.41
N ASN A 41 -15.33 -7.69 14.38
CA ASN A 41 -15.35 -6.43 15.13
C ASN A 41 -14.03 -6.31 15.90
N MET A 42 -12.99 -5.94 15.16
CA MET A 42 -11.76 -5.37 15.70
C MET A 42 -12.20 -4.15 16.51
N GLU A 43 -11.82 -4.13 17.78
CA GLU A 43 -11.79 -2.89 18.53
C GLU A 43 -11.10 -1.86 17.65
N ILE A 44 -11.84 -0.85 17.19
CA ILE A 44 -11.23 0.30 16.54
C ILE A 44 -10.23 0.82 17.56
N PRO A 45 -8.91 0.72 17.31
CA PRO A 45 -7.93 1.20 18.26
C PRO A 45 -8.27 2.67 18.49
N SER A 46 -8.45 3.06 19.75
CA SER A 46 -8.74 4.45 20.09
C SER A 46 -7.77 5.36 19.33
N LEU A 47 -8.21 6.50 18.79
CA LEU A 47 -7.38 7.43 18.00
C LEU A 47 -6.04 7.85 18.65
N ASN A 48 -5.83 7.49 19.93
CA ASN A 48 -4.67 7.80 20.75
C ASN A 48 -3.81 6.58 21.15
N SER A 49 -4.13 5.35 20.74
CA SER A 49 -3.28 4.19 21.04
C SER A 49 -2.09 4.17 20.08
N GLU A 50 -0.90 4.49 20.58
CA GLU A 50 0.34 4.36 19.83
C GLU A 50 0.65 2.87 19.60
N ILE A 51 0.93 2.50 18.34
CA ILE A 51 1.23 1.11 17.98
C ILE A 51 2.50 0.65 18.71
N THR A 52 2.37 -0.43 19.48
CA THR A 52 3.52 -1.08 20.11
C THR A 52 4.18 -1.99 19.08
N ILE A 53 5.37 -1.60 18.63
CA ILE A 53 6.20 -2.43 17.74
C ILE A 53 6.79 -3.57 18.57
N GLY A 54 6.42 -4.81 18.23
CA GLY A 54 7.00 -6.00 18.84
C GLY A 54 8.43 -6.29 18.36
N ASP A 55 9.06 -7.33 18.91
CA ASP A 55 10.47 -7.64 18.63
C ASP A 55 10.71 -8.31 17.28
N GLU A 56 9.69 -8.99 16.74
CA GLU A 56 9.84 -9.86 15.57
C GLU A 56 8.67 -9.73 14.60
N LEU A 57 8.96 -9.88 13.30
CA LEU A 57 7.95 -10.04 12.26
C LEU A 57 8.25 -11.25 11.37
N THR A 58 7.20 -11.80 10.77
CA THR A 58 7.32 -12.90 9.82
C THR A 58 7.34 -12.36 8.39
N LEU A 59 8.43 -12.59 7.67
CA LEU A 59 8.51 -12.36 6.23
C LEU A 59 8.06 -13.60 5.47
N LYS A 60 7.41 -13.38 4.32
CA LYS A 60 7.09 -14.40 3.33
C LYS A 60 7.74 -14.02 2.01
N CYS A 61 8.84 -14.68 1.68
CA CYS A 61 9.50 -14.47 0.40
C CYS A 61 8.66 -15.09 -0.71
N MET A 62 8.34 -14.31 -1.74
CA MET A 62 7.49 -14.72 -2.86
C MET A 62 8.24 -15.57 -3.88
N THR A 63 8.91 -16.63 -3.40
CA THR A 63 9.54 -17.68 -4.21
C THR A 63 8.53 -18.77 -4.59
N ALA A 64 8.93 -19.68 -5.49
CA ALA A 64 8.10 -20.84 -5.83
C ALA A 64 7.72 -21.68 -4.58
N LYS A 65 8.61 -21.72 -3.57
CA LYS A 65 8.41 -22.45 -2.32
C LYS A 65 7.78 -21.61 -1.20
N LYS A 66 7.54 -20.31 -1.41
CA LYS A 66 6.93 -19.37 -0.44
C LYS A 66 7.53 -19.46 0.96
N LYS A 67 8.86 -19.44 1.06
CA LYS A 67 9.58 -19.61 2.34
C LYS A 67 9.24 -18.46 3.30
N THR A 68 8.95 -18.80 4.55
CA THR A 68 8.78 -17.83 5.64
C THR A 68 10.06 -17.69 6.46
N THR A 69 10.33 -16.49 6.98
CA THR A 69 11.51 -16.21 7.80
C THR A 69 11.13 -15.17 8.85
N VAL A 70 11.42 -15.47 10.11
CA VAL A 70 11.21 -14.54 11.22
C VAL A 70 12.43 -13.65 11.34
N ILE A 71 12.24 -12.35 11.45
CA ILE A 71 13.30 -11.36 11.58
C ILE A 71 13.01 -10.42 12.76
N ARG A 72 14.06 -9.79 13.28
CA ARG A 72 13.95 -8.77 14.33
C ARG A 72 13.61 -7.40 13.77
N THR A 73 12.83 -6.63 14.52
CA THR A 73 12.39 -5.26 14.18
C THR A 73 13.40 -4.18 14.53
N SER A 74 14.51 -4.53 15.19
CA SER A 74 15.59 -3.61 15.58
C SER A 74 16.70 -3.43 14.53
N GLY A 75 16.63 -4.18 13.41
CA GLY A 75 17.64 -4.15 12.35
C GLY A 75 17.53 -2.96 11.38
N THR A 76 18.60 -2.72 10.63
CA THR A 76 18.66 -1.72 9.56
C THR A 76 18.08 -2.24 8.24
N ILE A 77 17.96 -1.36 7.23
CA ILE A 77 17.60 -1.78 5.86
C ILE A 77 18.57 -2.82 5.28
N ASP A 78 19.86 -2.72 5.58
CA ASP A 78 20.85 -3.69 5.10
C ASP A 78 20.68 -5.06 5.78
N ASP A 79 20.37 -5.07 7.08
CA ASP A 79 20.05 -6.31 7.81
C ASP A 79 18.79 -6.97 7.24
N PHE A 80 17.75 -6.16 6.97
CA PHE A 80 16.52 -6.62 6.33
C PHE A 80 16.80 -7.24 4.96
N ILE A 81 17.54 -6.53 4.09
CA ILE A 81 17.94 -7.04 2.76
C ILE A 81 18.74 -8.34 2.90
N GLY A 82 19.64 -8.45 3.88
CA GLY A 82 20.38 -9.68 4.17
C GLY A 82 19.45 -10.85 4.50
N ASN A 83 18.45 -10.63 5.36
CA ASN A 83 17.44 -11.64 5.67
C ASN A 83 16.59 -12.04 4.46
N VAL A 84 16.21 -11.07 3.62
CA VAL A 84 15.49 -11.34 2.36
C VAL A 84 16.34 -12.21 1.44
N LYS A 85 17.63 -11.92 1.25
CA LYS A 85 18.55 -12.75 0.46
C LYS A 85 18.60 -14.20 0.97
N ILE A 86 18.67 -14.39 2.29
CA ILE A 86 18.63 -15.73 2.93
C ILE A 86 17.28 -16.43 2.71
N GLY A 87 16.19 -15.66 2.71
CA GLY A 87 14.83 -16.15 2.43
C GLY A 87 14.67 -16.62 0.98
N TYR A 88 15.20 -15.86 0.02
CA TYR A 88 15.18 -16.24 -1.40
C TYR A 88 16.18 -17.34 -1.75
N GLY A 89 17.30 -17.44 -1.03
CA GLY A 89 18.31 -18.48 -1.25
C GLY A 89 18.87 -18.46 -2.67
N SER A 90 18.83 -19.60 -3.37
CA SER A 90 19.32 -19.71 -4.76
C SER A 90 18.41 -19.02 -5.79
N GLU A 91 17.18 -18.64 -5.43
CA GLU A 91 16.29 -17.86 -6.29
C GLU A 91 16.59 -16.34 -6.21
N CYS A 92 17.47 -15.92 -5.30
CA CYS A 92 17.89 -14.53 -5.20
C CYS A 92 18.80 -14.18 -6.41
N PRO A 93 18.57 -13.05 -7.11
CA PRO A 93 19.47 -12.58 -8.14
C PRO A 93 20.91 -12.46 -7.63
N HIS A 94 21.88 -12.87 -8.44
CA HIS A 94 23.32 -12.80 -8.13
C HIS A 94 23.90 -11.37 -8.16
N LYS A 95 23.12 -10.36 -7.79
CA LYS A 95 23.54 -8.96 -7.72
C LYS A 95 23.98 -8.61 -6.30
N SER A 96 25.02 -7.80 -6.20
CA SER A 96 25.55 -7.31 -4.92
C SER A 96 24.49 -6.49 -4.16
N SER A 97 23.75 -5.65 -4.86
CA SER A 97 22.57 -4.94 -4.36
C SER A 97 21.30 -5.50 -4.98
N ILE A 98 20.34 -5.88 -4.13
CA ILE A 98 18.96 -6.12 -4.53
C ILE A 98 18.11 -4.97 -4.01
N GLN A 99 17.03 -4.64 -4.71
CA GLN A 99 16.02 -3.71 -4.23
C GLN A 99 14.80 -4.52 -3.82
N VAL A 100 14.17 -4.14 -2.71
CA VAL A 100 13.11 -4.94 -2.09
C VAL A 100 11.90 -4.07 -1.80
N GLY A 101 10.72 -4.65 -1.95
CA GLY A 101 9.47 -4.05 -1.52
C GLY A 101 8.60 -5.09 -0.83
N TYR A 102 7.53 -4.62 -0.20
CA TYR A 102 6.50 -5.50 0.34
C TYR A 102 5.18 -5.28 -0.37
N ARG A 103 4.32 -6.29 -0.40
CA ARG A 103 2.93 -6.12 -0.84
C ARG A 103 2.08 -5.72 0.35
N ASP A 104 1.38 -4.62 0.22
CA ASP A 104 0.36 -4.22 1.18
C ASP A 104 -0.93 -5.04 1.01
N ASP A 105 -1.94 -4.67 1.79
CA ASP A 105 -3.30 -5.21 1.78
C ASP A 105 -3.99 -5.07 0.42
N SER A 106 -3.75 -3.98 -0.30
CA SER A 106 -4.24 -3.76 -1.66
C SER A 106 -3.49 -4.57 -2.73
N GLY A 107 -2.43 -5.29 -2.33
CA GLY A 107 -1.58 -6.07 -3.22
C GLY A 107 -0.59 -5.21 -4.03
N ARG A 108 -0.56 -3.89 -3.80
CA ARG A 108 0.41 -2.97 -4.41
C ARG A 108 1.76 -3.17 -3.73
N ILE A 109 2.82 -2.99 -4.51
CA ILE A 109 4.19 -3.10 -3.99
C ILE A 109 4.63 -1.75 -3.45
N VAL A 110 5.05 -1.71 -2.19
CA VAL A 110 5.66 -0.55 -1.55
C VAL A 110 7.17 -0.76 -1.48
N TYR A 111 7.94 0.13 -2.10
CA TYR A 111 9.40 0.07 -2.18
C TYR A 111 10.05 0.54 -0.87
N LEU A 112 10.92 -0.32 -0.31
CA LEU A 112 11.70 -0.04 0.91
C LEU A 112 13.09 0.47 0.53
N ARG A 113 13.35 1.76 0.77
CA ARG A 113 14.58 2.47 0.36
C ARG A 113 15.51 2.70 1.55
N THR A 114 14.94 2.90 2.73
CA THR A 114 15.66 3.34 3.94
C THR A 114 15.23 2.58 5.18
N THR A 115 16.01 2.66 6.26
CA THR A 115 15.61 2.15 7.57
C THR A 115 14.34 2.83 8.10
N GLN A 116 14.07 4.08 7.68
CA GLN A 116 12.83 4.76 8.05
C GLN A 116 11.60 4.11 7.40
N ASP A 117 11.72 3.67 6.14
CA ASP A 117 10.65 2.92 5.48
C ASP A 117 10.36 1.59 6.21
N LEU A 118 11.37 0.95 6.79
CA LEU A 118 11.17 -0.24 7.63
C LEU A 118 10.40 0.07 8.91
N THR A 119 10.68 1.20 9.57
CA THR A 119 9.90 1.62 10.74
C THR A 119 8.41 1.73 10.39
N TYR A 120 8.08 2.26 9.22
CA TYR A 120 6.70 2.34 8.74
C TYR A 120 6.12 0.97 8.40
N LEU A 121 6.89 0.10 7.75
CA LEU A 121 6.49 -1.30 7.53
C LEU A 121 6.17 -2.00 8.85
N TYR A 122 6.98 -1.81 9.89
CA TYR A 122 6.75 -2.43 11.20
C TYR A 122 5.50 -1.88 11.86
N LYS A 123 5.29 -0.56 11.84
CA LYS A 123 4.05 0.05 12.32
C LYS A 123 2.83 -0.53 11.61
N TRP A 124 2.88 -0.64 10.28
CA TRP A 124 1.81 -1.28 9.51
C TRP A 124 1.60 -2.75 9.89
N TYR A 125 2.68 -3.54 10.02
CA TYR A 125 2.59 -4.96 10.40
C TYR A 125 1.95 -5.16 11.77
N PHE A 126 2.34 -4.40 12.78
CA PHE A 126 1.76 -4.53 14.13
C PHE A 126 0.38 -3.89 14.25
N ALA A 127 0.01 -2.98 13.36
CA ALA A 127 -1.34 -2.42 13.33
C ALA A 127 -2.35 -3.35 12.62
N GLN A 128 -1.94 -3.93 11.49
CA GLN A 128 -2.80 -4.76 10.64
C GLN A 128 -2.76 -6.24 11.03
N GLU A 129 -1.80 -6.64 11.88
CA GLU A 129 -1.57 -8.00 12.33
C GLU A 129 -1.63 -9.07 11.21
N PRO A 130 -1.02 -8.86 10.02
CA PRO A 130 -1.06 -9.87 8.99
C PRO A 130 -0.19 -11.05 9.42
N SER A 131 -0.61 -12.27 9.07
CA SER A 131 0.15 -13.49 9.38
C SER A 131 1.61 -13.49 8.89
N SER A 132 1.91 -12.72 7.83
CA SER A 132 3.27 -12.50 7.32
C SER A 132 3.29 -11.31 6.35
N VAL A 133 4.44 -10.67 6.21
CA VAL A 133 4.70 -9.63 5.20
C VAL A 133 5.15 -10.28 3.89
N PRO A 134 4.40 -10.18 2.78
CA PRO A 134 4.85 -10.68 1.48
C PRO A 134 5.95 -9.76 0.93
N VAL A 135 7.17 -10.28 0.79
CA VAL A 135 8.32 -9.51 0.30
C VAL A 135 8.68 -9.93 -1.12
N VAL A 136 8.91 -8.94 -1.97
CA VAL A 136 9.29 -9.08 -3.38
C VAL A 136 10.63 -8.40 -3.66
N ILE A 137 11.40 -8.99 -4.57
CA ILE A 137 12.59 -8.34 -5.15
C ILE A 137 12.13 -7.55 -6.37
N LEU A 138 12.49 -6.27 -6.39
CA LEU A 138 12.17 -5.36 -7.48
C LEU A 138 13.22 -5.48 -8.60
N SER A 139 12.76 -5.46 -9.84
CA SER A 139 13.59 -5.33 -11.02
C SER A 139 14.16 -3.92 -11.18
N GLU A 140 15.23 -3.77 -11.96
CA GLU A 140 15.80 -2.44 -12.26
C GLU A 140 14.79 -1.55 -13.00
N GLU A 141 13.97 -2.12 -13.88
CA GLU A 141 12.93 -1.37 -14.62
C GLU A 141 11.82 -0.83 -13.71
N GLU A 142 11.51 -1.53 -12.62
CA GLU A 142 10.57 -1.06 -11.61
C GLU A 142 11.13 0.11 -10.81
N THR A 143 12.45 0.18 -10.63
CA THR A 143 13.07 1.19 -9.78
C THR A 143 13.76 2.34 -10.52
N GLU A 144 13.99 2.21 -11.83
CA GLU A 144 14.69 3.20 -12.64
C GLU A 144 14.04 4.58 -12.54
N LEU A 145 12.70 4.61 -12.52
CA LEU A 145 11.95 5.86 -12.44
C LEU A 145 12.29 6.64 -11.16
N PHE A 146 12.58 5.98 -10.04
CA PHE A 146 12.83 6.65 -8.77
C PHE A 146 14.20 7.30 -8.71
N LYS A 147 15.13 6.93 -9.61
CA LYS A 147 16.45 7.57 -9.72
C LYS A 147 16.36 9.03 -10.15
N LYS A 148 15.26 9.43 -10.80
CA LYS A 148 15.01 10.83 -11.21
C LYS A 148 14.53 11.72 -10.06
N PHE A 149 14.12 11.12 -8.93
CA PHE A 149 13.60 11.83 -7.77
C PHE A 149 14.72 12.19 -6.80
N ASN A 150 14.57 13.33 -6.12
CA ASN A 150 15.56 13.85 -5.19
C ASN A 150 15.18 13.55 -3.74
N PHE A 151 15.28 12.29 -3.34
CA PHE A 151 14.98 11.86 -1.97
C PHE A 151 15.93 12.44 -0.92
N ARG A 152 17.02 13.10 -1.30
CA ARG A 152 17.87 13.85 -0.35
C ARG A 152 17.15 15.05 0.26
N ARG A 153 16.06 15.51 -0.36
CA ARG A 153 15.18 16.56 0.17
C ARG A 153 14.06 16.03 1.06
N GLU A 154 13.89 14.72 1.13
CA GLU A 154 12.94 14.11 2.05
C GLU A 154 13.40 14.39 3.49
N SER A 155 12.52 14.97 4.28
CA SER A 155 12.74 15.18 5.71
C SER A 155 12.51 13.86 6.44
N LEU A 156 13.49 13.43 7.24
CA LEU A 156 13.28 12.36 8.20
C LEU A 156 12.22 12.82 9.21
N ASN A 157 11.19 11.99 9.43
CA ASN A 157 10.17 12.28 10.42
C ASN A 157 10.81 12.35 11.81
N LYS A 158 10.98 13.58 12.32
CA LYS A 158 11.37 13.84 13.71
C LYS A 158 10.09 14.09 14.48
N ASP A 159 9.85 13.25 15.49
CA ASP A 159 8.89 13.51 16.56
C ASP A 159 7.40 13.61 16.16
N GLY A 160 6.97 12.84 15.15
CA GLY A 160 5.55 12.71 14.82
C GLY A 160 4.93 13.95 14.16
N GLN A 161 5.75 14.88 13.68
CA GLN A 161 5.33 16.13 13.02
C GLN A 161 5.19 15.99 11.50
N SER A 162 5.23 14.77 10.99
CA SER A 162 5.08 14.49 9.56
C SER A 162 3.95 13.51 9.31
N ALA A 163 3.16 13.81 8.28
CA ALA A 163 2.20 12.90 7.70
C ALA A 163 2.93 11.91 6.78
N ILE A 164 2.59 10.63 6.87
CA ILE A 164 3.20 9.57 6.05
C ILE A 164 2.19 9.08 5.01
N PHE A 165 2.60 9.07 3.75
CA PHE A 165 1.75 8.63 2.64
C PHE A 165 2.42 7.51 1.85
N ARG A 166 1.61 6.60 1.30
CA ARG A 166 2.03 5.74 0.19
C ARG A 166 1.88 6.54 -1.09
N CYS A 167 2.97 6.94 -1.70
CA CYS A 167 2.99 7.82 -2.86
C CYS A 167 3.08 7.03 -4.17
N GLU A 168 2.10 7.24 -5.03
CA GLU A 168 2.09 6.87 -6.44
C GLU A 168 2.68 8.03 -7.28
N ALA A 169 3.97 7.94 -7.58
CA ALA A 169 4.68 8.92 -8.42
C ALA A 169 5.12 8.36 -9.78
N GLY A 170 5.00 7.05 -9.98
CA GLY A 170 5.38 6.34 -11.20
C GLY A 170 4.20 5.89 -12.07
N GLY A 171 2.97 6.17 -11.64
CA GLY A 171 1.74 5.60 -12.19
C GLY A 171 1.30 4.29 -11.50
N PRO A 172 0.13 3.76 -11.87
CA PRO A 172 -0.55 2.68 -11.13
C PRO A 172 0.18 1.33 -11.19
N ASP A 173 0.94 1.08 -12.25
CA ASP A 173 1.68 -0.19 -12.43
C ASP A 173 3.06 -0.17 -11.77
N LYS A 174 3.47 0.96 -11.19
CA LYS A 174 4.78 1.10 -10.57
C LYS A 174 4.68 0.95 -9.04
N PRO A 175 5.81 0.58 -8.39
CA PRO A 175 5.84 0.53 -6.93
C PRO A 175 5.43 1.88 -6.31
N LEU A 176 4.79 1.81 -5.16
CA LEU A 176 4.57 2.95 -4.29
C LEU A 176 5.85 3.21 -3.50
N ILE A 177 6.04 4.45 -3.05
CA ILE A 177 7.08 4.78 -2.07
C ILE A 177 6.43 5.39 -0.84
N LEU A 178 6.98 5.13 0.34
CA LEU A 178 6.55 5.87 1.52
C LEU A 178 7.20 7.26 1.48
N ILE A 179 6.44 8.30 1.79
CA ILE A 179 6.98 9.66 1.90
C ILE A 179 6.53 10.30 3.20
N ALA A 180 7.48 10.90 3.91
CA ALA A 180 7.20 11.76 5.05
C ALA A 180 7.08 13.22 4.60
N ILE A 181 5.90 13.81 4.78
CA ILE A 181 5.62 15.21 4.49
C ILE A 181 5.54 15.98 5.81
N PRO A 182 6.38 16.99 6.04
CA PRO A 182 6.34 17.79 7.26
C PRO A 182 5.08 18.67 7.30
N ASN A 183 4.60 18.99 8.49
CA ASN A 183 3.46 19.89 8.68
C ASN A 183 3.79 21.33 8.23
N LEU A 184 3.47 21.63 6.97
CA LEU A 184 3.70 22.89 6.27
C LEU A 184 2.36 23.46 5.78
N ASN A 185 2.34 24.72 5.39
CA ASN A 185 1.23 25.27 4.62
C ASN A 185 1.25 24.73 3.17
N TYR A 186 0.16 24.92 2.42
CA TYR A 186 0.01 24.40 1.05
C TYR A 186 1.14 24.83 0.11
N ASN A 187 1.52 26.11 0.11
CA ASN A 187 2.51 26.62 -0.82
C ASN A 187 3.90 26.03 -0.55
N ASP A 188 4.29 25.92 0.72
CA ASP A 188 5.59 25.38 1.11
C ASP A 188 5.61 23.85 1.02
N GLY A 189 4.50 23.18 1.31
CA GLY A 189 4.29 21.76 1.10
C GLY A 189 4.37 21.36 -0.38
N LYS A 190 3.72 22.13 -1.27
CA LYS A 190 3.84 21.94 -2.71
C LYS A 190 5.28 22.13 -3.20
N LYS A 191 5.98 23.18 -2.74
CA LYS A 191 7.41 23.37 -3.06
C LYS A 191 8.29 22.23 -2.53
N PHE A 192 7.96 21.67 -1.38
CA PHE A 192 8.63 20.49 -0.83
C PHE A 192 8.46 19.29 -1.76
N LEU A 193 7.23 18.99 -2.18
CA LEU A 193 6.93 17.92 -3.14
C LEU A 193 7.61 18.16 -4.50
N ASP A 194 7.56 19.39 -5.03
CA ASP A 194 8.27 19.78 -6.25
C ASP A 194 9.78 19.54 -6.15
N GLY A 195 10.34 19.75 -4.95
CA GLY A 195 11.75 19.51 -4.67
C GLY A 195 12.14 18.04 -4.77
N ILE A 196 11.23 17.11 -4.50
CA ILE A 196 11.47 15.66 -4.53
C ILE A 196 11.11 15.08 -5.89
N PHE A 197 9.90 15.36 -6.37
CA PHE A 197 9.29 14.70 -7.54
C PHE A 197 9.43 15.46 -8.85
N GLN A 198 10.11 16.61 -8.84
CA GLN A 198 10.05 17.60 -9.93
C GLN A 198 8.67 18.25 -9.97
N LYS A 199 8.42 19.17 -10.92
CA LYS A 199 7.24 20.02 -10.93
C LYS A 199 5.94 19.20 -10.89
N VAL A 200 5.24 19.23 -9.76
CA VAL A 200 3.98 18.53 -9.52
C VAL A 200 2.83 19.38 -10.08
N SER A 201 2.09 18.82 -11.03
CA SER A 201 0.90 19.45 -11.60
C SER A 201 -0.33 19.21 -10.74
N THR A 202 -0.48 18.02 -10.19
CA THR A 202 -1.68 17.59 -9.46
C THR A 202 -1.29 16.78 -8.23
N ILE A 203 -1.97 17.09 -7.12
CA ILE A 203 -1.87 16.39 -5.84
C ILE A 203 -3.27 15.88 -5.53
N MET A 204 -3.41 14.56 -5.39
CA MET A 204 -4.64 13.93 -4.93
C MET A 204 -4.29 12.94 -3.83
N PHE A 205 -5.24 12.67 -2.93
CA PHE A 205 -5.09 11.57 -2.00
C PHE A 205 -6.40 10.83 -1.81
N VAL A 206 -6.31 9.59 -1.35
CA VAL A 206 -7.45 8.77 -0.94
C VAL A 206 -7.57 8.88 0.58
N ASP A 207 -8.71 9.37 1.05
CA ASP A 207 -8.99 9.53 2.47
C ASP A 207 -9.45 8.22 3.13
N GLU A 208 -9.89 8.30 4.39
CA GLU A 208 -10.37 7.16 5.17
C GLU A 208 -11.69 6.57 4.64
N ALA A 209 -12.48 7.36 3.91
CA ALA A 209 -13.73 6.93 3.29
C ALA A 209 -13.52 6.33 1.88
N GLU A 210 -12.26 6.19 1.46
CA GLU A 210 -11.85 5.79 0.11
C GLU A 210 -12.21 6.82 -0.98
N ASP A 211 -12.51 8.06 -0.58
CA ASP A 211 -12.80 9.14 -1.51
C ASP A 211 -11.51 9.77 -2.02
N MET A 212 -11.47 10.03 -3.34
CA MET A 212 -10.33 10.72 -3.98
C MET A 212 -10.52 12.24 -3.87
N ILE A 213 -9.66 12.87 -3.08
CA ILE A 213 -9.69 14.31 -2.81
C ILE A 213 -8.57 15.01 -3.58
N THR A 214 -8.92 16.07 -4.31
CA THR A 214 -7.94 16.95 -4.96
C THR A 214 -7.44 18.01 -3.98
N VAL A 215 -6.13 18.19 -3.91
CA VAL A 215 -5.48 19.15 -3.02
C VAL A 215 -4.98 20.35 -3.82
N ASP A 216 -5.80 21.39 -3.90
CA ASP A 216 -5.54 22.59 -4.71
C ASP A 216 -5.60 23.91 -3.91
N SER A 217 -5.95 23.83 -2.63
CA SER A 217 -6.16 24.94 -1.72
C SER A 217 -5.59 24.66 -0.33
N GLN A 218 -5.44 25.71 0.50
CA GLN A 218 -5.00 25.57 1.88
C GLN A 218 -5.95 24.68 2.71
N GLU A 219 -7.25 24.80 2.51
CA GLU A 219 -8.25 23.98 3.22
C GLU A 219 -8.11 22.50 2.89
N SER A 220 -8.05 22.15 1.60
CA SER A 220 -7.80 20.76 1.18
C SER A 220 -6.45 20.22 1.64
N TRP A 221 -5.45 21.09 1.80
CA TRP A 221 -4.11 20.74 2.29
C TRP A 221 -4.13 20.46 3.79
N ASP A 222 -4.83 21.28 4.58
CA ASP A 222 -4.98 21.06 6.02
C ASP A 222 -5.68 19.71 6.28
N TYR A 223 -6.74 19.41 5.52
CA TYR A 223 -7.40 18.10 5.58
C TYR A 223 -6.46 16.96 5.18
N PHE A 224 -5.74 17.10 4.06
CA PHE A 224 -4.72 16.15 3.61
C PHE A 224 -3.67 15.84 4.71
N MET A 225 -3.14 16.87 5.37
CA MET A 225 -2.17 16.71 6.45
C MET A 225 -2.78 16.10 7.70
N GLU A 226 -3.98 16.52 8.09
CA GLU A 226 -4.70 15.96 9.24
C GLU A 226 -4.95 14.46 9.07
N THR A 227 -5.52 14.05 7.93
CA THR A 227 -5.75 12.63 7.59
C THR A 227 -4.43 11.86 7.59
N GLY A 228 -3.40 12.38 6.91
CA GLY A 228 -2.10 11.71 6.85
C GLY A 228 -1.46 11.54 8.23
N MET A 229 -1.55 12.53 9.11
CA MET A 229 -1.04 12.44 10.49
C MET A 229 -1.88 11.49 11.36
N ALA A 230 -3.21 11.51 11.22
CA ALA A 230 -4.12 10.65 11.98
C ALA A 230 -3.92 9.17 11.62
N MET A 231 -3.95 8.83 10.33
CA MET A 231 -3.76 7.46 9.85
C MET A 231 -2.36 6.92 10.19
N THR A 232 -1.33 7.78 10.15
CA THR A 232 0.04 7.37 10.51
C THR A 232 0.12 6.85 11.95
N LYS A 233 -0.65 7.41 12.88
CA LYS A 233 -0.69 6.95 14.29
C LYS A 233 -1.29 5.56 14.41
N THR A 234 -2.24 5.22 13.54
CA THR A 234 -2.88 3.90 13.47
C THR A 234 -2.19 2.94 12.51
N GLY A 235 -0.99 3.30 12.00
CA GLY A 235 -0.17 2.40 11.18
C GLY A 235 -0.72 2.25 9.76
N ASN A 236 -1.62 3.14 9.37
CA ASN A 236 -2.18 3.24 8.03
C ASN A 236 -1.56 4.43 7.30
N TYR A 237 -1.44 4.29 5.98
CA TYR A 237 -0.79 5.28 5.14
C TYR A 237 -1.69 5.58 3.95
N PRO A 238 -2.32 6.78 3.89
CA PRO A 238 -3.18 7.15 2.78
C PRO A 238 -2.42 7.14 1.46
N LEU A 239 -3.14 6.80 0.39
CA LEU A 239 -2.57 6.81 -0.96
C LEU A 239 -2.49 8.25 -1.45
N LEU A 240 -1.28 8.73 -1.70
CA LEU A 240 -1.00 10.01 -2.36
C LEU A 240 -0.74 9.75 -3.84
N ILE A 241 -1.45 10.43 -4.73
CA ILE A 241 -1.30 10.33 -6.17
C ILE A 241 -0.73 11.65 -6.68
N LEU A 242 0.45 11.60 -7.27
CA LEU A 242 1.11 12.77 -7.84
C LEU A 242 1.20 12.66 -9.35
N GLN A 243 0.81 13.74 -10.04
CA GLN A 243 1.13 13.92 -11.45
C GLN A 243 2.26 14.93 -11.58
N THR A 244 3.30 14.57 -12.34
CA THR A 244 4.44 15.43 -12.64
C THR A 244 4.32 15.95 -14.07
N ALA A 245 4.60 17.24 -14.27
CA ALA A 245 4.54 17.91 -15.57
C ALA A 245 5.74 17.58 -16.49
#